data_AF-A0A0D0A0S8-F1
#
_entry.id   AF-A0A0D0A0S8-F1
#
_cell.length_a   1.000
_cell.length_b   1.000
_cell.length_c   1.000
_cell.angle_alpha   90.00
_cell.angle_beta   90.00
_cell.angle_gamma   90.00
#
_symmetry.space_group_name_H-M   'P 1'
#
loop_
_entity.id
_entity.type
_entity.pdbx_description
1 polymer ?
#
loop_
_entity_poly.entity_id
_entity_poly.type
_entity_poly.pdbx_seq_one_letter_code
_entity_poly.pdbx_strand_id
1 'polypeptide(L)'
;MFASDCNRHIRIASTPTRLEASTDLVILESIEHTYAGDDYPWEFPVDLTHEAVAMTLHESVHFALNTSDTESLLEWEALPKWPRIVGRTHLGPEHRLFVLVFGHQLHCLWKLQQALLDYDSDQPQASYHHAQHCLNYLRQTLMCDPAHTLEMGDFLSADYEKDRMGDTLVCRDWSKANSVLEEYHKKWLEWRAHWD
;
A
#
# COMPACT_ATOMS: atom_id res chain seq x y z
N MET A 1 -6.09 9.92 -6.78
CA MET A 1 -6.43 9.83 -5.35
C MET A 1 -5.72 8.62 -4.73
N PHE A 2 -4.39 8.69 -4.55
CA PHE A 2 -3.58 7.62 -3.94
C PHE A 2 -2.32 8.19 -3.28
N ALA A 3 -2.49 8.76 -2.08
CA ALA A 3 -1.39 9.09 -1.18
C ALA A 3 -1.86 8.84 0.27
N SER A 4 -2.10 7.56 0.60
CA SER A 4 -2.43 7.10 1.95
C SER A 4 -1.20 6.61 2.74
N ASP A 5 0.00 6.77 2.17
CA ASP A 5 1.26 6.36 2.78
C ASP A 5 2.29 7.49 2.56
N CYS A 6 2.41 8.35 3.56
CA CYS A 6 3.39 9.44 3.60
C CYS A 6 4.64 9.05 4.41
N ASN A 7 4.82 7.75 4.67
CA ASN A 7 5.90 7.24 5.49
C ASN A 7 7.26 7.49 4.85
N ARG A 8 8.30 7.53 5.68
CA ARG A 8 9.68 7.74 5.20
C ARG A 8 10.21 6.60 4.31
N HIS A 9 9.64 5.40 4.43
CA HIS A 9 10.21 4.14 3.96
C HIS A 9 9.15 3.32 3.22
N ILE A 10 9.38 3.00 1.95
CA ILE A 10 8.55 2.04 1.22
C ILE A 10 9.01 0.64 1.61
N ARG A 11 8.24 -0.05 2.45
CA ARG A 11 8.63 -1.36 3.02
C ARG A 11 8.05 -2.55 2.25
N ILE A 12 8.80 -3.65 2.21
CA ILE A 12 8.29 -4.96 1.81
C ILE A 12 7.41 -5.53 2.94
N ALA A 13 6.23 -6.05 2.59
CA ALA A 13 5.31 -6.68 3.53
C ALA A 13 5.78 -8.10 3.85
N SER A 14 6.45 -8.27 5.00
CA SER A 14 6.88 -9.57 5.52
C SER A 14 5.82 -10.21 6.43
N THR A 15 5.91 -11.52 6.62
CA THR A 15 5.38 -12.16 7.83
C THR A 15 6.24 -11.76 9.04
N PRO A 16 5.69 -11.73 10.27
CA PRO A 16 6.45 -11.37 11.47
C PRO A 16 7.46 -12.48 11.84
N THR A 17 8.65 -12.43 11.26
CA THR A 17 9.83 -13.17 11.72
C THR A 17 10.49 -12.45 12.91
N ARG A 18 11.26 -13.22 13.70
CA ARG A 18 11.89 -12.72 14.92
C ARG A 18 13.09 -11.86 14.56
N LEU A 19 12.94 -10.54 14.64
CA LEU A 19 14.04 -9.60 14.48
C LEU A 19 15.13 -9.85 15.54
N GLU A 20 16.32 -10.25 15.10
CA GLU A 20 17.54 -10.09 15.89
C GLU A 20 18.19 -8.76 15.51
N ALA A 21 18.35 -7.88 16.50
CA ALA A 21 18.86 -6.53 16.27
C ALA A 21 20.39 -6.54 16.17
N SER A 22 20.92 -6.47 14.94
CA SER A 22 22.32 -6.06 14.73
C SER A 22 22.47 -4.59 15.09
N THR A 23 23.49 -4.25 15.87
CA THR A 23 23.74 -2.90 16.39
C THR A 23 24.91 -2.17 15.74
N ASP A 24 25.52 -2.76 14.72
CA ASP A 24 26.73 -2.22 14.10
C ASP A 24 26.41 -1.18 13.00
N LEU A 25 27.00 0.00 13.14
CA LEU A 25 26.83 1.13 12.23
C LEU A 25 27.72 0.96 10.97
N VAL A 26 27.31 0.04 10.08
CA VAL A 26 28.03 -0.27 8.85
C VAL A 26 27.87 0.87 7.82
N ILE A 27 28.96 1.20 7.12
CA ILE A 27 28.97 2.18 6.03
C ILE A 27 28.12 1.65 4.86
N LEU A 28 27.36 2.51 4.19
CA LEU A 28 26.46 2.17 3.08
C LEU A 28 27.21 1.80 1.79
N GLU A 29 27.90 0.66 1.78
CA GLU A 29 27.95 -0.18 0.58
C GLU A 29 26.58 -0.84 0.39
N SER A 30 26.17 -1.05 -0.87
CA SER A 30 24.90 -1.72 -1.17
C SER A 30 25.00 -3.20 -0.81
N ILE A 31 24.34 -3.61 0.27
CA ILE A 31 24.25 -5.02 0.68
C ILE A 31 23.59 -5.82 -0.46
N GLU A 32 24.35 -6.72 -1.07
CA GLU A 32 23.81 -7.65 -2.05
C GLU A 32 23.01 -8.75 -1.34
N HIS A 33 21.71 -8.82 -1.64
CA HIS A 33 20.81 -9.83 -1.11
C HIS A 33 20.59 -10.95 -2.14
N THR A 34 20.53 -12.20 -1.68
CA THR A 34 20.21 -13.37 -2.52
C THR A 34 18.71 -13.45 -2.87
N TYR A 35 17.85 -12.76 -2.12
CA TYR A 35 16.39 -12.86 -2.17
C TYR A 35 15.85 -14.26 -1.83
N ALA A 36 16.66 -15.12 -1.19
CA ALA A 36 16.25 -16.44 -0.71
C ALA A 36 15.86 -16.42 0.78
N GLY A 37 14.77 -17.11 1.16
CA GLY A 37 14.32 -17.16 2.56
C GLY A 37 14.02 -15.78 3.14
N ASP A 38 14.73 -15.38 4.19
CA ASP A 38 14.64 -14.06 4.83
C ASP A 38 15.77 -13.09 4.41
N ASP A 39 16.65 -13.47 3.48
CA ASP A 39 17.69 -12.59 2.94
C ASP A 39 17.14 -11.71 1.80
N TYR A 40 16.45 -10.64 2.18
CA TYR A 40 15.97 -9.57 1.29
C TYR A 40 15.93 -8.23 2.06
N PRO A 41 15.99 -7.07 1.38
CA PRO A 41 15.94 -5.79 2.07
C PRO A 41 14.52 -5.52 2.59
N TRP A 42 14.40 -5.08 3.84
CA TRP A 42 13.11 -4.70 4.45
C TRP A 42 12.47 -3.48 3.75
N GLU A 43 13.30 -2.64 3.14
CA GLU A 43 12.89 -1.51 2.31
C GLU A 43 13.01 -1.87 0.83
N PHE A 44 12.02 -1.45 0.04
CA PHE A 44 12.02 -1.60 -1.41
C PHE A 44 13.14 -0.73 -2.00
N PRO A 45 14.03 -1.26 -2.87
CA PRO A 45 15.18 -0.52 -3.37
C PRO A 45 14.80 0.56 -4.39
N VAL A 46 14.30 1.69 -3.89
CA VAL A 46 14.02 2.91 -4.65
C VAL A 46 14.44 4.13 -3.83
N ASP A 47 15.23 5.03 -4.43
CA ASP A 47 15.54 6.31 -3.80
C ASP A 47 14.42 7.32 -4.07
N LEU A 48 13.74 7.73 -3.00
CA LEU A 48 12.76 8.83 -3.00
C LEU A 48 13.17 9.93 -2.00
N THR A 49 14.43 9.96 -1.53
CA THR A 49 14.89 10.82 -0.44
C THR A 49 14.68 12.31 -0.71
N HIS A 50 14.82 12.73 -1.97
CA HIS A 50 14.60 14.09 -2.46
C HIS A 50 13.23 14.30 -3.13
N GLU A 51 12.40 13.25 -3.21
CA GLU A 51 11.18 13.21 -4.01
C GLU A 51 9.95 13.47 -3.14
N ALA A 52 9.77 14.74 -2.76
CA ALA A 52 8.64 15.21 -1.97
C ALA A 52 7.57 15.87 -2.87
N VAL A 53 6.32 15.43 -2.71
CA VAL A 53 5.13 16.01 -3.37
C VAL A 53 4.11 16.45 -2.33
N ALA A 54 3.43 17.56 -2.61
CA ALA A 54 2.33 18.05 -1.78
C ALA A 54 0.99 17.60 -2.38
N MET A 55 0.06 17.14 -1.53
CA MET A 55 -1.31 16.81 -1.92
C MET A 55 -2.29 17.32 -0.87
N THR A 56 -3.24 18.14 -1.28
CA THR A 56 -4.40 18.52 -0.46
C THR A 56 -5.39 17.36 -0.43
N LEU A 57 -5.87 17.01 0.76
CA LEU A 57 -6.95 16.06 0.95
C LEU A 57 -8.28 16.72 0.53
N HIS A 58 -9.19 15.93 -0.04
CA HIS A 58 -10.49 16.40 -0.47
C HIS A 58 -11.56 15.36 -0.14
N GLU A 59 -12.76 15.82 0.18
CA GLU A 59 -13.93 14.95 0.33
C GLU A 59 -14.25 14.24 -0.99
N SER A 60 -14.31 12.91 -0.93
CA SER A 60 -14.41 12.05 -2.10
C SER A 60 -15.85 11.74 -2.49
N VAL A 61 -16.13 11.81 -3.80
CA VAL A 61 -17.31 11.15 -4.40
C VAL A 61 -17.01 9.72 -4.87
N HIS A 62 -15.73 9.37 -4.98
CA HIS A 62 -15.23 8.03 -5.33
C HIS A 62 -15.22 7.10 -4.11
N PHE A 63 -15.21 5.79 -4.37
CA PHE A 63 -15.18 4.71 -3.39
C PHE A 63 -16.40 4.66 -2.45
N ALA A 64 -17.57 5.05 -2.93
CA ALA A 64 -18.81 4.92 -2.16
C ALA A 64 -19.13 3.44 -1.85
N LEU A 65 -19.83 3.18 -0.74
CA LEU A 65 -20.28 1.84 -0.34
C LEU A 65 -21.63 1.47 -0.99
N ASN A 66 -21.82 1.83 -2.26
CA ASN A 66 -23.05 1.59 -3.01
C ASN A 66 -22.89 0.44 -4.02
N THR A 67 -23.39 -0.75 -3.68
CA THR A 67 -23.38 -1.94 -4.56
C THR A 67 -24.30 -1.82 -5.77
N SER A 68 -25.18 -0.81 -5.83
CA SER A 68 -26.03 -0.56 -7.01
C SER A 68 -25.40 0.37 -8.05
N ASP A 69 -24.28 1.01 -7.73
CA ASP A 69 -23.53 1.85 -8.67
C ASP A 69 -22.34 1.10 -9.29
N THR A 70 -22.32 1.05 -10.62
CA THR A 70 -21.26 0.40 -11.40
C THR A 70 -19.92 1.11 -11.26
N GLU A 71 -19.90 2.45 -11.18
CA GLU A 71 -18.63 3.19 -11.09
C GLU A 71 -17.97 2.95 -9.73
N SER A 72 -18.73 3.06 -8.62
CA SER A 72 -18.27 2.67 -7.28
C SER A 72 -17.69 1.25 -7.24
N LEU A 73 -18.35 0.26 -7.87
CA LEU A 73 -17.84 -1.11 -7.95
C LEU A 73 -16.52 -1.19 -8.73
N LEU A 74 -16.41 -0.50 -9.86
CA LEU A 74 -15.19 -0.47 -10.69
C LEU A 74 -14.01 0.21 -9.96
N GLU A 75 -14.27 1.26 -9.18
CA GLU A 75 -13.27 1.95 -8.34
C GLU A 75 -12.72 1.02 -7.26
N TRP A 76 -13.59 0.37 -6.48
CA TRP A 76 -13.18 -0.62 -5.49
C TRP A 76 -12.44 -1.81 -6.12
N GLU A 77 -12.88 -2.29 -7.29
CA GLU A 77 -12.19 -3.32 -8.04
C GLU A 77 -10.87 -2.85 -8.68
N ALA A 78 -10.61 -1.54 -8.81
CA ALA A 78 -9.34 -1.01 -9.29
C ALA A 78 -8.25 -1.05 -8.21
N LEU A 79 -8.61 -1.03 -6.91
CA LEU A 79 -7.64 -1.05 -5.79
C LEU A 79 -6.61 -2.20 -5.87
N PRO A 80 -6.97 -3.46 -6.20
CA PRO A 80 -5.99 -4.54 -6.39
C PRO A 80 -5.42 -4.65 -7.83
N LYS A 81 -5.77 -3.75 -8.77
CA LYS A 81 -5.48 -3.87 -10.21
C LYS A 81 -4.73 -2.68 -10.85
N TRP A 82 -4.79 -1.47 -10.27
CA TRP A 82 -4.22 -0.26 -10.86
C TRP A 82 -3.19 0.43 -9.94
N PRO A 83 -1.94 0.70 -10.39
CA PRO A 83 -1.33 0.23 -11.64
C PRO A 83 -1.19 -1.30 -11.67
N ARG A 84 -0.77 -1.88 -12.80
CA ARG A 84 -1.00 -3.30 -13.20
C ARG A 84 -0.59 -4.39 -12.20
N ILE A 85 0.17 -4.06 -11.17
CA ILE A 85 0.74 -4.99 -10.18
C ILE A 85 0.55 -4.52 -8.73
N VAL A 86 -0.24 -3.46 -8.47
CA VAL A 86 -0.45 -2.71 -7.20
C VAL A 86 0.41 -3.15 -6.02
N GLY A 87 1.55 -2.47 -5.83
CA GLY A 87 2.42 -2.73 -4.69
C GLY A 87 2.85 -4.20 -4.58
N ARG A 88 3.04 -4.89 -5.71
CA ARG A 88 3.74 -6.18 -5.80
C ARG A 88 4.87 -6.04 -6.80
N THR A 89 5.96 -6.76 -6.55
CA THR A 89 7.20 -6.67 -7.33
C THR A 89 7.85 -8.04 -7.46
N HIS A 90 8.78 -8.17 -8.40
CA HIS A 90 9.57 -9.37 -8.63
C HIS A 90 11.04 -8.99 -8.50
N LEU A 91 11.72 -9.51 -7.46
CA LEU A 91 13.08 -9.09 -7.07
C LEU A 91 14.06 -10.26 -7.01
N GLY A 92 15.35 -9.94 -7.09
CA GLY A 92 16.45 -10.91 -7.14
C GLY A 92 16.57 -11.65 -8.48
N PRO A 93 17.60 -12.51 -8.64
CA PRO A 93 17.85 -13.23 -9.90
C PRO A 93 16.67 -14.11 -10.33
N GLU A 94 16.08 -14.83 -9.36
CA GLU A 94 14.94 -15.71 -9.56
C GLU A 94 13.58 -14.97 -9.64
N HIS A 95 13.60 -13.63 -9.70
CA HIS A 95 12.41 -12.79 -9.82
C HIS A 95 11.30 -13.13 -8.80
N ARG A 96 11.68 -13.36 -7.53
CA ARG A 96 10.78 -13.74 -6.44
C ARG A 96 9.69 -12.69 -6.25
N LEU A 97 8.43 -13.13 -6.20
CA LEU A 97 7.29 -12.28 -5.90
C LEU A 97 7.35 -11.76 -4.46
N PHE A 98 7.27 -10.44 -4.31
CA PHE A 98 7.07 -9.74 -3.04
C PHE A 98 5.83 -8.85 -3.11
N VAL A 99 5.25 -8.55 -1.94
CA VAL A 99 4.20 -7.53 -1.77
C VAL A 99 4.81 -6.39 -0.95
N LEU A 100 4.47 -5.14 -1.26
CA LEU A 100 4.81 -3.95 -0.49
C LEU A 100 3.70 -3.64 0.51
N VAL A 101 4.06 -3.00 1.62
CA VAL A 101 3.13 -2.65 2.70
C VAL A 101 1.93 -1.86 2.18
N PHE A 102 2.12 -0.84 1.33
CA PHE A 102 1.04 -0.09 0.67
C PHE A 102 0.12 -0.96 -0.20
N GLY A 103 0.67 -1.90 -0.98
CA GLY A 103 -0.14 -2.83 -1.79
C GLY A 103 -0.99 -3.76 -0.92
N HIS A 104 -0.49 -4.15 0.24
CA HIS A 104 -1.25 -4.94 1.21
C HIS A 104 -2.31 -4.08 1.92
N GLN A 105 -2.02 -2.82 2.29
CA GLN A 105 -2.99 -1.87 2.84
C GLN A 105 -4.21 -1.71 1.90
N LEU A 106 -3.99 -1.47 0.60
CA LEU A 106 -5.08 -1.31 -0.38
C LEU A 106 -5.90 -2.60 -0.55
N HIS A 107 -5.25 -3.77 -0.58
CA HIS A 107 -5.95 -5.07 -0.56
C HIS A 107 -6.79 -5.24 0.72
N CYS A 108 -6.27 -4.84 1.88
CA CYS A 108 -7.02 -4.89 3.14
C CYS A 108 -8.23 -3.95 3.16
N LEU A 109 -8.11 -2.74 2.59
CA LEU A 109 -9.25 -1.81 2.46
C LEU A 109 -10.34 -2.40 1.55
N TRP A 110 -9.96 -2.94 0.38
CA TRP A 110 -10.88 -3.63 -0.52
C TRP A 110 -11.57 -4.82 0.15
N LYS A 111 -10.84 -5.65 0.91
CA LYS A 111 -11.42 -6.79 1.63
C LYS A 111 -12.28 -6.40 2.84
N LEU A 112 -12.05 -5.26 3.46
CA LEU A 112 -12.98 -4.71 4.46
C LEU A 112 -14.25 -4.15 3.80
N GLN A 113 -14.15 -3.47 2.65
CA GLN A 113 -15.34 -3.04 1.90
C GLN A 113 -16.22 -4.22 1.52
N GLN A 114 -15.65 -5.32 1.01
CA GLN A 114 -16.41 -6.53 0.70
C GLN A 114 -17.10 -7.08 1.96
N ALA A 115 -16.36 -7.29 3.06
CA ALA A 115 -16.89 -7.82 4.31
C ALA A 115 -17.98 -6.94 4.97
N LEU A 116 -18.07 -5.65 4.63
CA LEU A 116 -19.13 -4.74 5.08
C LEU A 116 -20.40 -4.85 4.22
N LEU A 117 -20.26 -5.27 2.96
CA LEU A 117 -21.33 -5.32 1.96
C LEU A 117 -21.94 -6.72 1.79
N ASP A 118 -21.22 -7.77 2.19
CA ASP A 118 -21.69 -9.17 2.16
C ASP A 118 -21.72 -9.86 3.53
N TYR A 119 -21.80 -9.06 4.61
CA TYR A 119 -21.73 -9.53 6.02
C TYR A 119 -22.81 -10.56 6.42
N ASP A 120 -23.94 -10.61 5.71
CA ASP A 120 -25.06 -11.53 5.90
C ASP A 120 -25.16 -12.61 4.80
N SER A 121 -24.19 -12.69 3.89
CA SER A 121 -24.12 -13.68 2.82
C SER A 121 -23.70 -15.06 3.32
N ASP A 122 -24.34 -16.12 2.82
CA ASP A 122 -23.87 -17.51 2.95
C ASP A 122 -22.50 -17.74 2.28
N GLN A 123 -22.08 -16.86 1.35
CA GLN A 123 -20.83 -16.93 0.61
C GLN A 123 -20.17 -15.54 0.46
N PRO A 124 -19.53 -15.02 1.52
CA PRO A 124 -18.89 -13.71 1.49
C PRO A 124 -17.56 -13.73 0.70
N GLN A 125 -17.30 -12.68 -0.06
CA GLN A 125 -16.08 -12.46 -0.84
C GLN A 125 -14.84 -12.23 0.06
N ALA A 126 -15.09 -11.86 1.31
CA ALA A 126 -14.09 -11.73 2.36
C ALA A 126 -14.52 -12.55 3.60
N SER A 127 -13.93 -13.73 3.79
CA SER A 127 -14.27 -14.57 4.95
C SER A 127 -13.91 -13.86 6.28
N TYR A 128 -14.64 -14.20 7.35
CA TYR A 128 -14.44 -13.62 8.69
C TYR A 128 -12.97 -13.54 9.13
N HIS A 129 -12.21 -14.63 8.93
CA HIS A 129 -10.78 -14.65 9.25
C HIS A 129 -9.95 -13.66 8.40
N HIS A 130 -10.30 -13.49 7.13
CA HIS A 130 -9.65 -12.51 6.25
C HIS A 130 -9.98 -11.08 6.70
N ALA A 131 -11.24 -10.78 7.00
CA ALA A 131 -11.66 -9.47 7.53
C ALA A 131 -10.97 -9.14 8.87
N GLN A 132 -10.91 -10.10 9.80
CA GLN A 132 -10.18 -9.98 11.07
C GLN A 132 -8.68 -9.72 10.86
N HIS A 133 -8.06 -10.43 9.90
CA HIS A 133 -6.67 -10.21 9.53
C HIS A 133 -6.44 -8.80 8.97
N CYS A 134 -7.25 -8.36 7.99
CA CYS A 134 -7.15 -7.03 7.37
C CYS A 134 -7.33 -5.90 8.38
N LEU A 135 -8.32 -6.00 9.29
CA LEU A 135 -8.54 -5.03 10.35
C LEU A 135 -7.34 -4.94 11.31
N ASN A 136 -6.77 -6.08 11.71
CA ASN A 136 -5.61 -6.10 12.59
C ASN A 136 -4.33 -5.62 11.89
N TYR A 137 -4.17 -5.89 10.59
CA TYR A 137 -3.04 -5.39 9.79
C TYR A 137 -3.07 -3.86 9.68
N LEU A 138 -4.18 -3.29 9.21
CA LEU A 138 -4.36 -1.83 9.11
C LEU A 138 -4.23 -1.13 10.46
N ARG A 139 -4.80 -1.71 11.53
CA ARG A 139 -4.62 -1.19 12.90
C ARG A 139 -3.16 -1.18 13.33
N GLN A 140 -2.35 -2.19 12.98
CA GLN A 140 -0.92 -2.20 13.28
C GLN A 140 -0.16 -1.16 12.46
N THR A 141 -0.46 -1.02 11.15
CA THR A 141 0.10 0.04 10.31
C THR A 141 -0.12 1.42 10.93
N LEU A 142 -1.37 1.76 11.24
CA LEU A 142 -1.75 3.09 11.77
C LEU A 142 -1.20 3.38 13.17
N MET A 143 -0.80 2.38 13.96
CA MET A 143 -0.12 2.59 15.25
C MET A 143 1.41 2.74 15.10
N CYS A 144 2.01 2.20 14.04
CA CYS A 144 3.47 2.15 13.88
C CYS A 144 4.04 3.31 13.06
N ASP A 145 3.29 3.81 12.07
CA ASP A 145 3.69 4.91 11.19
C ASP A 145 2.41 5.74 10.84
N PRO A 146 1.86 6.51 11.80
CA PRO A 146 0.70 7.37 11.55
C PRO A 146 1.07 8.67 10.81
N ALA A 147 0.06 9.35 10.23
CA ALA A 147 0.24 10.73 9.82
C ALA A 147 0.51 11.61 11.05
N HIS A 148 1.61 12.39 11.01
CA HIS A 148 2.03 13.29 12.10
C HIS A 148 1.57 14.75 11.90
N THR A 149 0.63 15.00 11.00
CA THR A 149 0.01 16.31 10.78
C THR A 149 -1.11 16.57 11.78
N LEU A 150 -1.42 17.84 12.02
CA LEU A 150 -2.60 18.25 12.79
C LEU A 150 -3.71 18.65 11.80
N GLU A 151 -4.91 18.10 12.00
CA GLU A 151 -6.10 18.42 11.21
C GLU A 151 -6.42 19.92 11.28
N MET A 152 -6.71 20.50 10.12
CA MET A 152 -7.03 21.93 9.98
C MET A 152 -8.43 22.26 10.52
N GLY A 153 -8.49 23.06 11.59
CA GLY A 153 -9.72 23.65 12.12
C GLY A 153 -10.22 22.99 13.40
N ASP A 154 -11.53 23.01 13.61
CA ASP A 154 -12.22 22.26 14.67
C ASP A 154 -13.16 21.25 14.02
N PHE A 155 -12.77 19.96 14.07
CA PHE A 155 -13.50 18.83 13.48
C PHE A 155 -14.92 18.65 14.06
N LEU A 156 -15.22 19.19 15.25
CA LEU A 156 -16.58 19.18 15.82
C LEU A 156 -17.49 20.26 15.20
N SER A 157 -16.91 21.21 14.46
CA SER A 157 -17.60 22.32 13.78
C SER A 157 -17.57 22.23 12.26
N ALA A 158 -16.81 21.27 11.70
CA ALA A 158 -16.59 21.12 10.28
C ALA A 158 -17.88 20.71 9.52
N ASP A 159 -18.09 21.32 8.37
CA ASP A 159 -19.26 21.12 7.51
C ASP A 159 -18.80 20.61 6.15
N TYR A 160 -18.51 19.31 6.09
CA TYR A 160 -17.94 18.62 4.92
C TYR A 160 -18.86 18.61 3.68
N GLU A 161 -20.10 19.07 3.80
CA GLU A 161 -20.93 19.35 2.62
C GLU A 161 -20.51 20.66 1.93
N LYS A 162 -20.09 21.67 2.71
CA LYS A 162 -19.76 23.04 2.27
C LYS A 162 -18.27 23.27 2.09
N ASP A 163 -17.45 22.89 3.07
CA ASP A 163 -15.98 22.93 2.95
C ASP A 163 -15.43 21.52 2.80
N ARG A 164 -14.87 21.26 1.61
CA ARG A 164 -14.41 19.95 1.17
C ARG A 164 -12.88 19.89 1.08
N MET A 165 -12.18 20.88 1.67
CA MET A 165 -10.74 20.96 1.74
C MET A 165 -10.23 20.40 3.08
N GLY A 166 -9.48 19.30 3.03
CA GLY A 166 -8.70 18.82 4.16
C GLY A 166 -7.26 19.35 4.15
N ASP A 167 -6.42 18.76 5.00
CA ASP A 167 -5.01 19.10 5.13
C ASP A 167 -4.24 19.00 3.80
N THR A 168 -3.18 19.80 3.66
CA THR A 168 -2.16 19.57 2.63
C THR A 168 -1.00 18.77 3.23
N LEU A 169 -0.94 17.49 2.88
CA LEU A 169 0.13 16.58 3.27
C LEU A 169 1.34 16.75 2.34
N VAL A 170 2.55 16.53 2.86
CA VAL A 170 3.79 16.48 2.08
C VAL A 170 4.40 15.08 2.23
N CYS A 171 4.42 14.34 1.12
CA CYS A 171 4.60 12.88 1.09
C CYS A 171 5.64 12.48 0.03
N ARG A 172 6.03 11.20 -0.02
CA ARG A 172 6.90 10.67 -1.08
C ARG A 172 6.17 10.56 -2.41
N ASP A 173 6.88 10.80 -3.51
CA ASP A 173 6.33 10.66 -4.86
C ASP A 173 6.10 9.19 -5.24
N TRP A 174 4.89 8.70 -4.95
CA TRP A 174 4.47 7.35 -5.34
C TRP A 174 4.38 7.14 -6.85
N SER A 175 4.42 8.17 -7.70
CA SER A 175 4.51 7.95 -9.16
C SER A 175 5.85 7.30 -9.53
N LYS A 176 6.93 7.69 -8.86
CA LYS A 176 8.28 7.15 -9.03
C LYS A 176 8.44 5.75 -8.42
N ALA A 177 7.79 5.51 -7.27
CA ALA A 177 7.66 4.15 -6.74
C ALA A 177 6.97 3.21 -7.74
N ASN A 178 5.86 3.66 -8.33
CA ASN A 178 5.10 2.89 -9.30
C ASN A 178 5.84 2.66 -10.62
N SER A 179 6.60 3.63 -11.14
CA SER A 179 7.41 3.40 -12.35
C SER A 179 8.49 2.33 -12.14
N VAL A 180 9.14 2.32 -10.96
CA VAL A 180 10.11 1.26 -10.61
C VAL A 180 9.43 -0.11 -10.45
N LEU A 181 8.22 -0.17 -9.89
CA LEU A 181 7.41 -1.41 -9.86
C LEU A 181 7.07 -1.93 -11.26
N GLU A 182 6.68 -1.05 -12.18
CA GLU A 182 6.40 -1.44 -13.57
C GLU A 182 7.66 -1.91 -14.31
N GLU A 183 8.84 -1.33 -14.04
CA GLU A 183 10.12 -1.85 -14.57
C GLU A 183 10.45 -3.26 -14.08
N TYR A 184 10.33 -3.54 -12.78
CA TYR A 184 10.57 -4.89 -12.24
C TYR A 184 9.56 -5.91 -12.79
N HIS A 185 8.32 -5.50 -13.01
CA HIS A 185 7.33 -6.36 -13.67
C HIS A 185 7.65 -6.63 -15.14
N LYS A 186 8.13 -5.62 -15.88
CA LYS A 186 8.60 -5.80 -17.27
C LYS A 186 9.76 -6.79 -17.35
N LYS A 187 10.72 -6.70 -16.44
CA LYS A 187 11.83 -7.66 -16.31
C LYS A 187 11.32 -9.10 -16.07
N TRP A 188 10.32 -9.30 -15.20
CA TRP A 188 9.69 -10.62 -15.02
C TRP A 188 8.89 -11.09 -16.23
N LEU A 189 8.19 -10.22 -16.97
CA LEU A 189 7.51 -10.60 -18.20
C LEU A 189 8.52 -11.10 -19.25
N GLU A 190 9.65 -10.42 -19.40
CA GLU A 190 10.74 -10.79 -20.31
C GLU A 190 11.45 -12.08 -19.87
N TRP A 191 11.73 -12.24 -18.57
CA TRP A 191 12.28 -13.47 -18.00
C TRP A 191 11.33 -14.67 -18.17
N ARG A 192 10.03 -14.49 -17.91
CA ARG A 192 9.05 -15.58 -17.96
C ARG A 192 8.81 -16.08 -19.39
N ALA A 193 8.76 -15.17 -20.35
CA ALA A 193 8.66 -15.50 -21.77
C ALA A 193 9.91 -16.22 -22.35
N HIS A 194 10.93 -16.50 -21.52
CA HIS A 194 12.03 -17.41 -21.84
C HIS A 194 11.78 -18.87 -21.39
N TRP A 195 10.78 -19.09 -20.52
CA TRP A 195 10.45 -20.39 -19.91
C TRP A 195 9.04 -20.90 -20.28
N ASP A 196 8.21 -20.07 -20.92
CA ASP A 196 6.89 -20.41 -21.48
C ASP A 196 7.00 -21.03 -22.91
#